data_AF-A0A5P2X539-F1
#
_entry.id   AF-A0A5P2X539-F1
#
_cell.length_a   1.000
_cell.length_b   1.000
_cell.length_c   1.000
_cell.angle_alpha   90.00
_cell.angle_beta   90.00
_cell.angle_gamma   90.00
#
_symmetry.space_group_name_H-M   'P 1'
#
loop_
_entity.id
_entity.type
_entity.pdbx_description
1 polymer ?
#
loop_
_entity_poly.entity_id
_entity_poly.type
_entity_poly.pdbx_seq_one_letter_code
_entity_poly.pdbx_strand_id
1 'polypeptide(L)' 'MTEKPSTGNPSELAWFKSSYSSSSDPNDCVEVALAPGTIHVRDSKNATGPRLIFAPSTWANFITHTSES' A
#
# COMPACT_ATOMS: atom_id res chain seq x y z
N MET A 1 -13.39 -1.39 -5.28
CA MET A 1 -12.50 -1.16 -4.13
C MET A 1 -13.31 -1.52 -2.90
N THR A 2 -12.99 -2.60 -2.21
CA THR A 2 -13.73 -2.98 -1.00
C THR A 2 -12.92 -2.49 0.18
N GLU A 3 -13.25 -1.30 0.69
CA GLU A 3 -12.72 -0.82 1.95
C GLU A 3 -13.30 -1.68 3.07
N LYS A 4 -12.46 -2.46 3.74
CA LYS A 4 -12.82 -3.02 5.04
C LYS A 4 -12.25 -2.06 6.08
N PRO A 5 -13.06 -1.17 6.68
CA PRO A 5 -12.56 -0.26 7.68
C PRO A 5 -12.20 -1.08 8.93
N SER A 6 -10.90 -1.21 9.20
CA SER A 6 -10.43 -1.66 10.51
C SER A 6 -10.66 -0.52 11.50
N THR A 7 -11.36 -0.82 12.58
CA THR A 7 -11.70 0.12 13.65
C THR A 7 -10.46 0.61 14.40
N GLY A 8 -10.10 1.88 14.21
CA GLY A 8 -9.76 2.81 15.30
C GLY A 8 -8.33 2.84 15.85
N ASN A 9 -7.48 3.71 15.28
CA ASN A 9 -6.48 4.51 16.00
C ASN A 9 -6.05 5.70 15.09
N PRO A 10 -5.94 6.96 15.56
CA PRO A 10 -5.47 8.08 14.72
C PRO A 10 -3.98 7.97 14.31
N SER A 11 -3.26 7.01 14.90
CA SER A 11 -1.90 6.62 14.49
C SER A 11 -1.89 5.39 13.56
N GLU A 12 -3.05 4.85 13.21
CA GLU A 12 -3.18 3.68 12.36
C GLU A 12 -3.21 4.12 10.89
N LEU A 13 -2.25 3.61 10.12
CA LEU A 13 -2.17 3.84 8.68
C LEU A 13 -3.40 3.26 8.00
N ALA A 14 -4.10 4.08 7.19
CA ALA A 14 -5.21 3.63 6.36
C ALA A 14 -4.67 2.94 5.10
N TRP A 15 -4.75 1.60 5.06
CA TRP A 15 -4.21 0.78 3.98
C TRP A 15 -5.22 0.55 2.85
N PHE A 16 -4.78 0.79 1.62
CA PHE A 16 -5.50 0.56 0.39
C PHE A 16 -4.92 -0.65 -0.34
N LYS A 17 -5.76 -1.64 -0.65
CA LYS A 17 -5.39 -2.82 -1.43
C LYS A 17 -5.61 -2.58 -2.93
N SER A 18 -4.68 -3.05 -3.77
CA SER A 18 -4.81 -2.98 -5.23
C SER A 18 -6.07 -3.68 -5.75
N SER A 19 -6.65 -3.19 -6.85
CA SER A 19 -7.78 -3.83 -7.53
C SER A 19 -7.41 -5.10 -8.30
N TYR A 20 -6.12 -5.33 -8.56
CA TYR A 20 -5.62 -6.57 -9.17
C TYR A 20 -5.55 -7.74 -8.17
N SER A 21 -5.81 -7.46 -6.89
CA SER A 21 -5.93 -8.44 -5.82
C SER A 21 -7.30 -9.10 -5.86
N SER A 22 -7.46 -10.15 -6.67
CA SER A 22 -8.67 -10.98 -6.61
C SER A 22 -8.75 -11.71 -5.26
N SER A 23 -9.94 -11.78 -4.67
CA SER A 23 -10.21 -12.62 -3.48
C SER A 23 -9.95 -14.12 -3.73
N SER A 24 -9.91 -14.55 -5.00
CA SER A 24 -9.63 -15.93 -5.41
C SER A 24 -8.16 -16.23 -5.64
N ASP A 25 -7.33 -15.20 -5.83
CA ASP A 25 -5.89 -15.34 -6.08
C ASP A 25 -5.12 -14.47 -5.08
N PRO A 26 -4.71 -15.04 -3.94
CA PRO A 26 -4.05 -14.26 -2.90
C PRO A 26 -2.63 -13.83 -3.31
N ASN A 27 -2.15 -14.16 -4.52
CA ASN A 27 -0.73 -14.41 -4.73
C ASN A 27 0.19 -13.19 -4.84
N ASP A 28 -0.30 -12.03 -5.29
CA ASP A 28 0.57 -10.85 -5.56
C ASP A 28 -0.07 -9.52 -5.11
N CYS A 29 -0.54 -9.45 -3.87
CA CYS A 29 -1.29 -8.29 -3.40
C CYS A 29 -0.41 -7.32 -2.60
N VAL A 30 -0.19 -6.11 -3.11
CA VAL A 30 0.43 -5.01 -2.35
C VAL A 30 -0.64 -4.09 -1.74
N GLU A 31 -0.32 -3.51 -0.58
CA GLU A 31 -1.12 -2.47 0.07
C GLU A 31 -0.31 -1.19 0.24
N VAL A 32 -0.96 -0.04 0.07
CA VAL A 32 -0.36 1.28 0.21
C VAL A 32 -1.11 2.09 1.26
N ALA A 33 -0.40 2.84 2.10
CA ALA A 33 -1.02 3.81 3.02
C ALA A 33 -0.35 5.18 2.91
N LEU A 34 -1.17 6.22 2.95
CA LEU A 34 -0.71 7.61 2.95
C LEU A 34 -0.68 8.15 4.39
N ALA A 35 0.44 8.76 4.75
CA ALA A 35 0.62 9.48 6.00
C ALA A 35 1.24 10.87 5.73
N PRO A 36 1.15 11.82 6.68
CA PRO A 36 1.82 13.10 6.53
C PRO A 36 3.31 12.92 6.18
N GLY A 37 3.69 13.38 4.99
CA GLY A 37 5.08 13.34 4.50
C GLY A 37 5.63 11.96 4.13
N THR A 38 4.85 10.88 4.20
CA THR A 38 5.34 9.53 3.90
C THR A 38 4.30 8.64 3.21
N ILE A 39 4.79 7.73 2.37
CA ILE A 39 3.99 6.73 1.67
C ILE A 39 4.53 5.36 2.06
N HIS A 40 3.65 4.52 2.58
CA HIS A 40 4.00 3.20 3.11
C HIS A 40 3.52 2.14 2.14
N VAL A 41 4.35 1.16 1.84
CA VAL A 41 4.01 0.01 0.99
C VAL A 41 4.35 -1.28 1.73
N ARG A 42 3.43 -2.24 1.71
CA ARG A 42 3.66 -3.57 2.29
C ARG A 42 3.07 -4.67 1.44
N ASP A 43 3.57 -5.87 1.68
CA ASP A 43 2.96 -7.10 1.17
C ASP A 43 1.70 -7.43 1.99
N SER A 44 0.58 -7.71 1.31
CA SER A 44 -0.69 -8.02 1.98
C SER A 44 -0.64 -9.32 2.78
N LYS A 45 0.18 -10.28 2.36
CA LYS A 45 0.28 -11.60 3.02
C LYS A 45 1.15 -11.51 4.28
N ASN A 46 2.06 -10.56 4.32
CA ASN A 46 2.98 -10.33 5.43
C ASN A 46 2.77 -8.95 6.07
N ALA A 47 1.56 -8.70 6.59
CA ALA A 47 1.18 -7.41 7.18
C ALA A 47 2.03 -6.96 8.39
N THR A 48 2.67 -7.92 9.07
CA THR A 48 3.60 -7.71 10.19
C THR A 48 5.07 -7.67 9.76
N GLY A 49 5.34 -7.95 8.49
CA GLY A 49 6.68 -7.93 7.91
C GLY A 49 7.21 -6.52 7.63
N PRO A 50 8.38 -6.44 6.99
CA PRO A 50 9.01 -5.17 6.61
C PRO A 50 8.11 -4.32 5.72
N ARG A 51 8.20 -2.99 5.89
CA ARG A 51 7.45 -2.00 5.12
C ARG A 51 8.43 -1.09 4.40
N LEU A 52 8.14 -0.75 3.15
CA LEU A 52 8.85 0.28 2.42
C LEU A 52 8.22 1.63 2.72
N ILE A 53 9.05 2.64 2.99
CA ILE A 53 8.60 4.00 3.32
C ILE A 53 9.28 4.97 2.37
N PHE A 54 8.48 5.77 1.66
CA PHE A 54 8.95 6.71 0.66
C PHE A 54 8.56 8.14 1.05
N ALA A 55 9.42 9.10 0.69
CA ALA A 55 9.00 10.48 0.55
C ALA A 55 8.08 10.64 -0.68
N PRO A 56 7.14 11.60 -0.69
CA PRO A 56 6.19 11.77 -1.80
C PRO A 56 6.87 11.96 -3.17
N SER A 57 7.96 12.71 -3.23
CA SER A 57 8.72 12.93 -4.47
C SER A 57 9.40 11.66 -4.98
N THR A 58 9.98 10.85 -4.08
CA THR A 58 10.57 9.56 -4.42
C THR A 58 9.52 8.60 -4.95
N TRP A 59 8.35 8.55 -4.33
CA TRP A 59 7.24 7.72 -4.79
C TRP A 59 6.73 8.13 -6.18
N ALA A 60 6.59 9.43 -6.44
CA ALA A 60 6.20 9.93 -7.76
C ALA A 60 7.21 9.51 -8.84
N ASN A 61 8.51 9.70 -8.58
CA ASN A 61 9.58 9.29 -9.49
C ASN A 61 9.58 7.78 -9.75
N PHE A 62 9.33 6.98 -8.70
CA PHE A 62 9.21 5.53 -8.80
C PHE A 62 8.07 5.14 -9.74
N ILE A 63 6.86 5.69 -9.53
CA ILE A 63 5.70 5.38 -10.39
C ILE A 63 6.00 5.73 -11.84
N THR A 64 6.53 6.93 -12.11
CA THR A 64 6.85 7.37 -13.47
C THR A 64 7.79 6.40 -14.19
N HIS A 65 8.81 5.88 -13.51
CA HIS A 65 9.70 4.87 -14.10
C HIS A 65 9.00 3.53 -14.35
N THR A 66 8.10 3.12 -13.46
CA THR A 66 7.43 1.81 -13.55
C THR A 66 6.23 1.79 -14.49
N SER A 67 5.67 2.94 -14.87
CA SER A 67 4.52 3.04 -15.77
C SER A 67 4.88 2.96 -17.25
N GLU A 68 6.16 3.05 -17.61
CA GLU A 68 6.62 3.00 -19.01
C GLU A 68 6.96 1.57 -19.50
N SER A 69 6.42 0.53 -18.87
CA SER A 69 6.65 -0.88 -19.23
C SER A 69 5.41 -1.57 -19.79
#